data_AF-A0A5R9N3I7-F1
#
_entry.id   AF-A0A5R9N3I7-F1
#
_cell.length_a   1.000
_cell.length_b   1.000
_cell.length_c   1.000
_cell.angle_alpha   90.00
_cell.angle_beta   90.00
_cell.angle_gamma   90.00
#
_symmetry.space_group_name_H-M   'P 1'
#
loop_
_entity.id
_entity.type
_entity.pdbx_description
1 polymer ?
#
loop_
_entity_poly.entity_id
_entity_poly.type
_entity_poly.pdbx_seq_one_letter_code
_entity_poly.pdbx_strand_id
1 'polypeptide(L)'
;MSSDIIRNAGLAVILAASAFLSACQVRPLYSESSGVAEKLSTVGFSDASGRVEQQVRNRLIFLASRGAGEAVNPQYHVEMRAISSVADTLLRQSGDTSRAGRVTVTVTYTLSAIADGHVIKAGSRQATALVDFSEQEFAKQRAIRDAENRAADQAAEFVGADLAAALSR
;
A
#
# COMPACT_ATOMS: atom_id res chain seq x y z
N MET A 1 59.40 7.05 -9.36
CA MET A 1 58.08 6.47 -9.66
C MET A 1 57.34 7.48 -10.55
N SER A 2 57.11 7.16 -11.82
CA SER A 2 56.79 8.16 -12.87
C SER A 2 55.40 8.80 -12.67
N SER A 3 55.34 10.13 -12.82
CA SER A 3 54.14 10.96 -12.72
C SER A 3 52.97 10.46 -13.60
N ASP A 4 53.28 9.85 -14.74
CA ASP A 4 52.28 9.31 -15.66
C ASP A 4 51.49 8.13 -15.09
N ILE A 5 52.10 7.31 -14.22
CA ILE A 5 51.43 6.17 -13.60
C ILE A 5 50.38 6.64 -12.59
N ILE A 6 50.70 7.70 -11.83
CA ILE A 6 49.79 8.31 -10.86
C ILE A 6 48.62 9.00 -11.58
N ARG A 7 48.90 9.66 -12.72
CA ARG A 7 47.88 10.35 -13.53
C ARG A 7 46.91 9.37 -14.19
N ASN A 8 47.42 8.27 -14.73
CA ASN A 8 46.60 7.23 -15.36
C ASN A 8 45.79 6.43 -14.32
N ALA A 9 46.35 6.19 -13.13
CA ALA A 9 45.60 5.57 -12.03
C ALA A 9 44.46 6.46 -11.53
N GLY A 10 44.67 7.78 -11.45
CA GLY A 10 43.62 8.75 -11.08
C GLY A 10 42.45 8.77 -12.07
N LEU A 11 42.73 8.74 -13.38
CA LEU A 11 41.71 8.66 -14.42
C LEU A 11 40.89 7.37 -14.35
N ALA A 12 41.53 6.22 -14.09
CA ALA A 12 40.85 4.94 -13.95
C ALA A 12 39.90 4.91 -12.73
N VAL A 13 40.30 5.51 -11.61
CA VAL A 13 39.47 5.62 -10.41
C VAL A 13 38.25 6.52 -10.64
N ILE A 14 38.40 7.64 -11.34
CA ILE A 14 37.28 8.55 -11.67
C ILE A 14 36.28 7.86 -12.61
N LEU A 15 36.76 7.15 -13.63
CA LEU A 15 35.90 6.43 -14.56
C LEU A 15 35.13 5.30 -13.86
N ALA A 16 35.81 4.54 -12.99
CA ALA A 16 35.17 3.51 -12.18
C ALA A 16 34.12 4.10 -11.22
N ALA A 17 34.43 5.21 -10.55
CA ALA A 17 33.49 5.89 -9.66
C ALA A 17 32.24 6.42 -10.39
N SER A 18 32.41 6.93 -11.62
CA SER A 18 31.28 7.40 -12.44
C SER A 18 30.32 6.28 -12.86
N ALA A 19 30.83 5.07 -13.09
CA ALA A 19 29.99 3.90 -13.35
C ALA A 19 29.16 3.50 -12.12
N PHE A 20 29.72 3.58 -10.92
CA PHE A 20 28.99 3.30 -9.67
C PHE A 20 27.89 4.33 -9.37
N LEU A 21 28.06 5.60 -9.79
CA LEU A 21 27.04 6.64 -9.63
C LEU A 21 25.80 6.42 -10.52
N SER A 22 25.95 5.74 -11.66
CA SER A 22 24.82 5.40 -12.54
C SER A 22 23.98 4.19 -12.08
N ALA A 23 24.41 3.47 -11.03
CA ALA A 23 23.72 2.28 -10.54
C ALA A 23 22.40 2.59 -9.78
N CYS A 24 22.19 3.83 -9.35
CA CYS A 24 20.95 4.26 -8.69
C CYS A 24 19.91 4.75 -9.71
N GLN A 25 19.34 3.85 -10.53
CA GLN A 25 18.27 4.21 -11.46
C GLN A 25 16.92 4.30 -10.74
N VAL A 26 16.68 5.37 -9.98
CA VAL A 26 15.37 5.65 -9.38
C VAL A 26 14.41 6.07 -10.50
N ARG A 27 13.45 5.22 -10.85
CA ARG A 27 12.38 5.55 -11.79
C ARG A 27 11.12 5.93 -11.01
N PRO A 28 10.61 7.18 -11.15
CA PRO A 28 9.38 7.57 -10.46
C PRO A 28 8.22 6.70 -10.93
N LEU A 29 7.54 6.04 -9.97
CA LEU A 29 6.44 5.11 -10.24
C LEU A 29 5.33 5.76 -11.09
N TYR A 30 4.96 6.99 -10.74
CA TYR A 30 3.90 7.76 -11.41
C TYR A 30 4.40 8.73 -12.48
N SER A 31 5.61 8.54 -13.04
CA SER A 31 6.05 9.32 -14.20
C SER A 31 5.18 9.04 -15.42
N GLU A 32 4.97 10.03 -16.29
CA GLU A 32 4.15 9.85 -17.51
C GLU A 32 4.66 8.70 -18.38
N SER A 33 5.98 8.49 -18.42
CA SER A 33 6.62 7.40 -19.18
C SER A 33 6.39 6.00 -18.61
N SER A 34 5.78 5.85 -17.42
CA SER A 34 5.41 4.54 -16.87
C SER A 34 4.05 4.05 -17.34
N GLY A 35 3.17 4.94 -17.83
CA GLY A 35 1.79 4.61 -18.21
C GLY A 35 0.93 4.07 -17.05
N VAL A 36 1.44 4.08 -15.82
CA VAL A 36 0.79 3.38 -14.69
C VAL A 36 -0.55 4.01 -14.33
N ALA A 37 -0.68 5.33 -14.45
CA ALA A 37 -1.90 6.04 -14.11
C ALA A 37 -3.06 5.63 -15.02
N GLU A 38 -2.79 5.47 -16.31
CA GLU A 38 -3.77 5.02 -17.29
C GLU A 38 -4.16 3.56 -17.03
N LYS A 39 -3.19 2.67 -16.81
CA LYS A 39 -3.47 1.27 -16.46
C LYS A 39 -4.25 1.13 -15.14
N LEU A 40 -3.94 1.94 -14.13
CA LEU A 40 -4.68 1.94 -12.86
C LEU A 40 -6.13 2.40 -13.03
N SER A 41 -6.37 3.37 -13.91
CA SER A 41 -7.74 3.85 -14.19
C SER A 41 -8.64 2.79 -14.83
N THR A 42 -8.08 1.69 -15.32
CA THR A 42 -8.82 0.55 -15.90
C THR A 42 -8.88 -0.66 -14.97
N VAL A 43 -8.57 -0.49 -13.69
CA VAL A 43 -8.71 -1.54 -12.67
C VAL A 43 -10.12 -1.52 -12.07
N GLY A 44 -10.80 -2.67 -12.12
CA GLY A 44 -12.02 -2.93 -11.35
C GLY A 44 -11.72 -3.66 -10.04
N PHE A 45 -12.60 -3.54 -9.05
CA PHE A 45 -12.44 -4.15 -7.73
C PHE A 45 -13.63 -5.04 -7.38
N SER A 46 -13.38 -6.16 -6.72
CA SER A 46 -14.45 -7.03 -6.22
C SER A 46 -15.38 -6.28 -5.26
N ASP A 47 -16.63 -6.74 -5.17
CA ASP A 47 -17.59 -6.20 -4.23
C ASP A 47 -17.14 -6.43 -2.78
N ALA A 48 -17.46 -5.47 -1.91
CA ALA A 48 -17.18 -5.60 -0.49
C ALA A 48 -18.35 -6.24 0.24
N SER A 49 -18.05 -7.17 1.14
CA SER A 49 -19.01 -7.90 1.98
C SER A 49 -19.24 -7.26 3.35
N GLY A 50 -18.42 -6.28 3.74
CA GLY A 50 -18.49 -5.64 5.05
C GLY A 50 -17.95 -4.21 5.07
N ARG A 51 -18.17 -3.50 6.18
CA ARG A 51 -17.85 -2.07 6.29
C ARG A 51 -16.37 -1.75 6.11
N VAL A 52 -15.48 -2.50 6.77
CA VAL A 52 -14.03 -2.28 6.69
C VAL A 52 -13.53 -2.55 5.26
N GLU A 53 -14.04 -3.61 4.65
CA GLU A 53 -13.75 -3.96 3.26
C GLU A 53 -14.27 -2.91 2.28
N GLN A 54 -15.44 -2.33 2.53
CA GLN A 54 -15.96 -1.21 1.74
C GLN A 54 -15.07 0.04 1.89
N GLN A 55 -14.53 0.32 3.08
CA GLN A 55 -13.60 1.42 3.29
C GLN A 55 -12.32 1.22 2.45
N VAL A 56 -11.73 0.02 2.50
CA VAL A 56 -10.57 -0.35 1.67
C VAL A 56 -10.91 -0.23 0.18
N ARG A 57 -12.05 -0.76 -0.26
CA ARG A 57 -12.53 -0.71 -1.66
C ARG A 57 -12.61 0.72 -2.15
N ASN A 58 -13.29 1.58 -1.40
CA ASN A 58 -13.50 2.98 -1.76
C ASN A 58 -12.16 3.73 -1.84
N ARG A 59 -11.25 3.47 -0.89
CA ARG A 59 -9.92 4.08 -0.94
C ARG A 59 -9.13 3.60 -2.15
N LEU A 60 -9.16 2.31 -2.47
CA LEU A 60 -8.49 1.75 -3.65
C LEU A 60 -9.05 2.31 -4.97
N ILE A 61 -10.37 2.41 -5.11
CA ILE A 61 -11.00 3.06 -6.27
C ILE A 61 -10.51 4.49 -6.40
N PHE A 62 -10.52 5.25 -5.30
CA PHE A 62 -10.02 6.62 -5.29
C PHE A 62 -8.55 6.71 -5.72
N LEU A 63 -7.68 5.82 -5.22
CA LEU A 63 -6.26 5.79 -5.59
C LEU A 63 -6.04 5.40 -7.06
N ALA A 64 -6.80 4.44 -7.56
CA ALA A 64 -6.68 3.92 -8.91
C ALA A 64 -7.16 4.93 -9.97
N SER A 65 -8.31 5.58 -9.72
CA SER A 65 -8.92 6.52 -10.66
C SER A 65 -8.68 8.00 -10.35
N ARG A 66 -7.97 8.29 -9.26
CA ARG A 66 -7.74 9.66 -8.76
C ARG A 66 -9.03 10.44 -8.50
N GLY A 67 -10.07 9.73 -8.04
CA GLY A 67 -11.37 10.29 -7.71
C GLY A 67 -12.37 10.35 -8.86
N ALA A 68 -12.05 9.80 -10.04
CA ALA A 68 -12.96 9.75 -11.18
C ALA A 68 -14.07 8.67 -11.06
N GLY A 69 -14.04 7.85 -9.99
CA GLY A 69 -14.97 6.73 -9.79
C GLY A 69 -14.37 5.40 -10.24
N GLU A 70 -15.21 4.37 -10.35
CA GLU A 70 -14.77 3.03 -10.76
C GLU A 70 -14.71 2.88 -12.28
N ALA A 71 -13.83 2.00 -12.77
CA ALA A 71 -13.66 1.77 -14.20
C ALA A 71 -14.94 1.20 -14.84
N VAL A 72 -15.47 1.87 -15.86
CA VAL A 72 -16.68 1.42 -16.58
C VAL A 72 -16.41 0.15 -17.39
N ASN A 73 -15.22 0.07 -18.01
CA ASN A 73 -14.77 -1.09 -18.79
C ASN A 73 -13.39 -1.51 -18.27
N PRO A 74 -13.33 -2.28 -17.16
CA PRO A 74 -12.06 -2.69 -16.58
C PRO A 74 -11.30 -3.63 -17.52
N GLN A 75 -9.97 -3.49 -17.55
CA GLN A 75 -9.05 -4.42 -18.21
C GLN A 75 -8.37 -5.36 -17.22
N TYR A 76 -8.30 -4.92 -15.96
CA TYR A 76 -7.75 -5.66 -14.85
C TYR A 76 -8.79 -5.80 -13.75
N HIS A 77 -8.76 -6.91 -13.03
CA HIS A 77 -9.63 -7.17 -11.89
C HIS A 77 -8.79 -7.37 -10.64
N VAL A 78 -9.20 -6.74 -9.55
CA VAL A 78 -8.64 -6.97 -8.21
C VAL A 78 -9.68 -7.67 -7.38
N GLU A 79 -9.44 -8.96 -7.16
CA GLU A 79 -10.15 -9.71 -6.13
C GLU A 79 -9.52 -9.40 -4.78
N MET A 80 -10.30 -8.89 -3.83
CA MET A 80 -9.78 -8.49 -2.52
C MET A 80 -10.65 -8.97 -1.37
N ARG A 81 -10.00 -9.20 -0.24
CA ARG A 81 -10.65 -9.43 1.05
C ARG A 81 -10.02 -8.60 2.15
N ALA A 82 -10.82 -7.90 2.94
CA ALA A 82 -10.34 -7.13 4.09
C ALA A 82 -11.03 -7.51 5.40
N ILE A 83 -10.24 -7.69 6.46
CA ILE A 83 -10.72 -8.00 7.80
C ILE A 83 -10.07 -7.05 8.82
N SER A 84 -10.84 -6.66 9.85
CA SER A 84 -10.31 -5.95 11.02
C SER A 84 -10.20 -6.87 12.23
N SER A 85 -9.21 -6.58 13.08
CA SER A 85 -9.09 -7.15 14.41
C SER A 85 -8.78 -6.04 15.41
N VAL A 86 -9.38 -6.12 16.59
CA VAL A 86 -9.17 -5.18 17.69
C VAL A 86 -8.50 -5.94 18.82
N ALA A 87 -7.42 -5.40 19.37
CA ALA A 87 -6.70 -6.00 20.47
C ALA A 87 -6.29 -4.94 21.51
N ASP A 88 -6.41 -5.29 22.78
CA ASP A 88 -5.94 -4.46 23.89
C ASP A 88 -4.41 -4.54 23.97
N THR A 89 -3.73 -3.42 24.28
CA THR A 89 -2.27 -3.37 24.24
C THR A 89 -1.59 -3.44 25.60
N LEU A 90 -2.30 -3.32 26.74
CA LEU A 90 -1.70 -3.37 28.08
C LEU A 90 -2.69 -3.89 29.16
N LEU A 91 -2.30 -4.87 29.99
CA LEU A 91 -2.94 -5.09 31.29
C LEU A 91 -2.49 -3.97 32.24
N ARG A 92 -3.42 -3.19 32.80
CA ARG A 92 -3.09 -2.25 33.88
C ARG A 92 -3.00 -3.05 35.18
N GLN A 93 -1.89 -2.98 35.90
CA GLN A 93 -1.69 -3.67 37.19
C GLN A 93 -2.71 -3.23 38.27
N SER A 94 -3.45 -2.13 38.04
CA SER A 94 -4.44 -1.57 38.96
C SER A 94 -5.90 -1.71 38.48
N GLY A 95 -6.19 -2.51 37.45
CA GLY A 95 -7.56 -2.78 37.00
C GLY A 95 -7.65 -3.67 35.74
N ASP A 96 -8.73 -4.44 35.64
CA ASP A 96 -8.95 -5.48 34.60
C ASP A 96 -9.23 -4.95 33.17
N THR A 97 -9.21 -3.64 32.94
CA THR A 97 -9.50 -3.05 31.61
C THR A 97 -8.35 -2.18 31.09
N SER A 98 -7.88 -2.50 29.88
CA SER A 98 -6.93 -1.65 29.16
C SER A 98 -7.61 -0.39 28.66
N ARG A 99 -6.96 0.77 28.80
CA ARG A 99 -7.40 2.02 28.17
C ARG A 99 -6.75 2.28 26.82
N ALA A 100 -5.81 1.43 26.40
CA ALA A 100 -5.15 1.51 25.11
C ALA A 100 -5.30 0.20 24.35
N GLY A 101 -5.43 0.30 23.04
CA GLY A 101 -5.50 -0.82 22.15
C GLY A 101 -4.97 -0.49 20.77
N ARG A 102 -5.13 -1.46 19.89
CA ARG A 102 -4.79 -1.35 18.48
C ARG A 102 -5.87 -2.00 17.64
N VAL A 103 -6.09 -1.42 16.48
CA VAL A 103 -6.90 -1.99 15.42
C VAL A 103 -5.97 -2.32 14.27
N THR A 104 -6.00 -3.56 13.81
CA THR A 104 -5.24 -4.01 12.64
C THR A 104 -6.21 -4.40 11.54
N VAL A 105 -6.02 -3.81 10.35
CA VAL A 105 -6.74 -4.20 9.14
C VAL A 105 -5.77 -4.96 8.25
N THR A 106 -6.18 -6.16 7.82
CA THR A 106 -5.43 -7.01 6.89
C THR A 106 -6.21 -7.13 5.59
N VAL A 107 -5.54 -6.88 4.47
CA VAL A 107 -6.09 -6.94 3.12
C VAL A 107 -5.31 -7.96 2.31
N THR A 108 -5.99 -9.02 1.88
CA THR A 108 -5.46 -9.99 0.90
C THR A 108 -6.02 -9.63 -0.47
N TYR A 109 -5.19 -9.67 -1.51
CA TYR A 109 -5.61 -9.30 -2.85
C TYR A 109 -4.94 -10.13 -3.94
N THR A 110 -5.63 -10.24 -5.08
CA THR A 110 -5.13 -10.84 -6.33
C THR A 110 -5.52 -9.92 -7.50
N LEU A 111 -4.51 -9.45 -8.23
CA LEU A 111 -4.62 -8.70 -9.47
C LEU A 111 -4.47 -9.65 -10.65
N SER A 112 -5.46 -9.66 -11.55
CA SER A 112 -5.44 -10.43 -12.79
C SER A 112 -5.83 -9.60 -14.02
N ALA A 113 -5.37 -10.01 -15.19
CA ALA A 113 -5.85 -9.51 -16.47
C ALA A 113 -7.19 -10.17 -16.81
N ILE A 114 -8.18 -9.38 -17.27
CA ILE A 114 -9.51 -9.89 -17.60
C ILE A 114 -9.50 -10.67 -18.93
N ALA A 115 -8.61 -10.31 -19.86
CA ALA A 115 -8.56 -10.90 -21.19
C ALA A 115 -8.32 -12.42 -21.20
N ASP A 116 -7.45 -12.91 -20.30
CA ASP A 116 -7.01 -14.30 -20.24
C ASP A 116 -7.03 -14.90 -18.82
N GLY A 117 -7.40 -14.10 -17.80
CA GLY A 117 -7.39 -14.51 -16.40
C GLY A 117 -6.00 -14.61 -15.79
N HIS A 118 -4.94 -14.15 -16.47
CA HIS A 118 -3.57 -14.28 -15.98
C HIS A 118 -3.36 -13.47 -14.68
N VAL A 119 -2.87 -14.14 -13.64
CA VAL A 119 -2.56 -13.50 -12.35
C VAL A 119 -1.25 -12.72 -12.46
N ILE A 120 -1.33 -11.40 -12.37
CA ILE A 120 -0.20 -10.48 -12.44
C ILE A 120 0.49 -10.39 -11.07
N LYS A 121 -0.30 -10.29 -10.01
CA LYS A 121 0.21 -10.12 -8.64
C LYS A 121 -0.80 -10.62 -7.62
N ALA A 122 -0.32 -11.30 -6.59
CA ALA A 122 -1.09 -11.56 -5.38
C ALA A 122 -0.28 -11.19 -4.14
N GLY A 123 -0.96 -10.86 -3.05
CA GLY A 123 -0.30 -10.45 -1.83
C GLY A 123 -1.23 -10.24 -0.64
N SER A 124 -0.61 -9.91 0.49
CA SER A 124 -1.28 -9.48 1.69
C SER A 124 -0.58 -8.25 2.26
N ARG A 125 -1.36 -7.26 2.69
CA ARG A 125 -0.90 -6.05 3.35
C ARG A 125 -1.71 -5.83 4.61
N GLN A 126 -1.08 -5.22 5.60
CA GLN A 126 -1.76 -4.86 6.83
C GLN A 126 -1.29 -3.49 7.30
N ALA A 127 -2.17 -2.82 8.03
CA ALA A 127 -1.83 -1.61 8.76
C ALA A 127 -2.50 -1.63 10.12
N THR A 128 -1.85 -0.97 11.09
CA THR A 128 -2.32 -0.90 12.47
C THR A 128 -2.49 0.55 12.87
N ALA A 129 -3.64 0.87 13.46
CA ALA A 129 -3.92 2.14 14.10
C ALA A 129 -4.05 1.94 15.61
N LEU A 130 -3.42 2.80 16.39
CA LEU A 130 -3.60 2.83 17.85
C LEU A 130 -4.95 3.48 18.18
N VAL A 131 -5.54 3.05 19.30
CA VAL A 131 -6.83 3.53 19.80
C VAL A 131 -6.81 3.61 21.32
N ASP A 132 -7.42 4.65 21.88
CA ASP A 132 -7.68 4.75 23.31
C ASP A 132 -9.15 4.44 23.59
N PHE A 133 -9.40 3.59 24.58
CA PHE A 133 -10.74 3.18 24.97
C PHE A 133 -11.31 4.11 26.03
N SER A 134 -12.48 4.67 25.71
CA SER A 134 -13.31 5.40 26.66
C SER A 134 -14.07 4.44 27.58
N GLU A 135 -14.36 4.89 28.80
CA GLU A 135 -15.27 4.20 29.71
C GLU A 135 -16.74 4.27 29.24
N GLN A 136 -17.06 5.27 28.42
CA GLN A 136 -18.39 5.37 27.81
C GLN A 136 -18.45 4.47 26.57
N GLU A 137 -19.34 3.47 26.59
CA GLU A 137 -19.43 2.44 25.55
C GLU A 137 -19.63 2.98 24.13
N PHE A 138 -20.44 4.04 23.96
CA PHE A 138 -20.62 4.65 22.65
C PHE A 138 -19.32 5.30 22.13
N ALA A 139 -18.63 6.07 22.97
CA ALA A 139 -17.33 6.67 22.62
C ALA A 139 -16.28 5.59 22.31
N LYS A 140 -16.27 4.48 23.06
CA LYS A 140 -15.40 3.32 22.77
C LYS A 140 -15.65 2.76 21.38
N GLN A 141 -16.91 2.50 21.01
CA GLN A 141 -17.25 2.02 19.67
C GLN A 141 -16.88 3.02 18.56
N ARG A 142 -17.07 4.33 18.81
CA ARG A 142 -16.66 5.37 17.86
C ARG A 142 -15.14 5.42 17.67
N ALA A 143 -14.38 5.30 18.76
CA ALA A 143 -12.92 5.27 18.71
C ALA A 143 -12.39 4.05 17.93
N ILE A 144 -13.00 2.87 18.13
CA ILE A 144 -12.66 1.67 17.37
C ILE A 144 -12.92 1.87 15.87
N ARG A 145 -14.11 2.37 15.50
CA ARG A 145 -14.45 2.59 14.08
C ARG A 145 -13.53 3.60 13.40
N ASP A 146 -13.16 4.65 14.12
CA ASP A 146 -12.20 5.65 13.64
C ASP A 146 -10.81 5.03 13.41
N ALA A 147 -10.33 4.21 14.34
CA ALA A 147 -9.08 3.45 14.18
C ALA A 147 -9.16 2.42 13.03
N GLU A 148 -10.28 1.73 12.84
CA GLU A 148 -10.51 0.86 11.69
C GLU A 148 -10.43 1.63 10.36
N ASN A 149 -11.01 2.83 10.28
CA ASN A 149 -10.96 3.63 9.06
C ASN A 149 -9.51 4.06 8.74
N ARG A 150 -8.77 4.57 9.73
CA ARG A 150 -7.34 4.91 9.55
C ARG A 150 -6.50 3.72 9.10
N ALA A 151 -6.69 2.56 9.72
CA ALA A 151 -5.96 1.34 9.38
C ALA A 151 -6.36 0.83 7.98
N ALA A 152 -7.65 0.89 7.63
CA ALA A 152 -8.14 0.52 6.31
C ALA A 152 -7.54 1.41 5.20
N ASP A 153 -7.54 2.73 5.42
CA ASP A 153 -6.98 3.68 4.45
C ASP A 153 -5.48 3.43 4.24
N GLN A 154 -4.72 3.23 5.32
CA GLN A 154 -3.30 2.94 5.23
C GLN A 154 -3.00 1.58 4.58
N ALA A 155 -3.79 0.55 4.87
CA ALA A 155 -3.64 -0.75 4.22
C ALA A 155 -3.94 -0.64 2.71
N ALA A 156 -4.95 0.14 2.33
CA ALA A 156 -5.28 0.43 0.94
C ALA A 156 -4.16 1.20 0.22
N GLU A 157 -3.45 2.13 0.87
CA GLU A 157 -2.25 2.77 0.29
C GLU A 157 -1.18 1.75 -0.08
N PHE A 158 -0.90 0.79 0.82
CA PHE A 158 0.10 -0.25 0.56
C PHE A 158 -0.31 -1.17 -0.59
N VAL A 159 -1.59 -1.57 -0.64
CA VAL A 159 -2.11 -2.37 -1.75
C VAL A 159 -2.08 -1.56 -3.04
N GLY A 160 -2.52 -0.30 -3.04
CA GLY A 160 -2.49 0.58 -4.21
C GLY A 160 -1.08 0.78 -4.77
N ALA A 161 -0.08 0.91 -3.90
CA ALA A 161 1.33 0.96 -4.29
C ALA A 161 1.81 -0.35 -4.93
N ASP A 162 1.40 -1.50 -4.41
CA ASP A 162 1.72 -2.80 -5.00
C ASP A 162 1.09 -2.96 -6.40
N LEU A 163 -0.19 -2.57 -6.55
CA LEU A 163 -0.90 -2.60 -7.84
C LEU A 163 -0.22 -1.70 -8.87
N ALA A 164 0.12 -0.47 -8.46
CA ALA A 164 0.85 0.47 -9.31
C ALA A 164 2.20 -0.11 -9.74
N ALA A 165 2.98 -0.67 -8.80
CA ALA A 165 4.28 -1.26 -9.09
C ALA A 165 4.21 -2.51 -9.98
N ALA A 166 3.11 -3.29 -9.87
CA ALA A 166 2.87 -4.44 -10.73
C ALA A 166 2.52 -4.02 -12.17
N LEU A 167 1.68 -2.98 -12.32
CA LEU A 167 1.23 -2.49 -13.63
C LEU A 167 2.24 -1.58 -14.34
N SER A 168 3.21 -1.01 -13.62
CA SER A 168 4.27 -0.17 -14.22
C SER A 168 5.35 -0.96 -14.95
N ARG A 169 5.30 -2.31 -14.90
CA ARG A 169 6.26 -3.20 -15.54
C ARG A 169 5.82 -3.57 -16.96
#